data_AF-A0A8B5X7Y1-F1
#
_entry.id   AF-A0A8B5X7Y1-F1
#
_cell.length_a   1.000
_cell.length_b   1.000
_cell.length_c   1.000
_cell.angle_alpha   90.00
_cell.angle_beta   90.00
_cell.angle_gamma   90.00
#
_symmetry.space_group_name_H-M   'P 1'
#
loop_
_entity.id
_entity.type
_entity.pdbx_description
1 polymer ?
#
loop_
_entity_poly.entity_id
_entity_poly.type
_entity_poly.pdbx_seq_one_letter_code
_entity_poly.pdbx_strand_id
1 'polypeptide(L)'
;MMSFTSHQDPATNQPTDPAEILREIAAGQVEPGRLAELSDLTRSQVSVFAQHWQTLPDELKRDTVLILVEMANENVALDFSRLFRLMMKEEDETVRARAIQGLWEDDSTAFLADLVELAHNDQSAAVQQAVAERLGRYSFDAETEALDSESASLTRNALFHLMDHGANWMVRRRALESASFLTGEPRVRQAILDAYESDFELEQAGAIVAMGHQLSPEWLPIVLRELENEDPDIRCEAARAAGEFEDPSAIDQLSAMIEDEDDEVRSVAILSIGRIGGKAAIDTLVYLETQVSDEHRKELIKEAIEEATFLREPTGLEDQ
;
A
#
# COMPACT_ATOMS: atom_id res chain seq x y z
N MET A 1 -23.32 -20.58 -36.25
CA MET A 1 -23.66 -19.28 -36.86
C MET A 1 -24.45 -18.46 -35.86
N MET A 2 -23.77 -17.64 -35.06
CA MET A 2 -24.13 -16.24 -34.82
C MET A 2 -22.81 -15.56 -34.49
N SER A 3 -22.40 -14.68 -35.40
CA SER A 3 -21.12 -14.01 -35.42
C SER A 3 -21.07 -12.95 -34.33
N PHE A 4 -20.03 -12.98 -33.52
CA PHE A 4 -19.59 -11.82 -32.75
C PHE A 4 -18.88 -10.87 -33.70
N THR A 5 -19.55 -9.78 -34.06
CA THR A 5 -18.93 -8.61 -34.68
C THR A 5 -19.51 -7.38 -34.02
N SER A 6 -18.74 -6.73 -33.15
CA SER A 6 -18.12 -5.44 -33.47
C SER A 6 -17.33 -4.98 -32.25
N HIS A 7 -16.03 -4.76 -32.43
CA HIS A 7 -15.27 -3.83 -31.62
C HIS A 7 -16.07 -2.52 -31.50
N GLN A 8 -16.24 -2.01 -30.29
CA GLN A 8 -16.53 -0.61 -30.09
C GLN A 8 -15.20 0.15 -30.20
N ASP A 9 -15.13 1.03 -31.19
CA ASP A 9 -14.06 2.00 -31.39
C ASP A 9 -13.88 2.88 -30.13
N PRO A 10 -12.66 3.33 -29.83
CA PRO A 10 -12.40 4.28 -28.76
C PRO A 10 -12.86 5.68 -29.18
N ALA A 11 -13.42 6.42 -28.22
CA ALA A 11 -13.57 7.87 -28.20
C ALA A 11 -14.37 8.52 -29.36
N THR A 12 -15.58 8.97 -29.02
CA THR A 12 -16.19 10.12 -29.67
C THR A 12 -15.22 11.30 -29.66
N ASN A 13 -14.85 11.75 -30.86
CA ASN A 13 -13.81 12.73 -31.19
C ASN A 13 -14.21 14.20 -30.85
N GLN A 14 -14.78 14.45 -29.66
CA GLN A 14 -14.92 15.80 -29.10
C GLN A 14 -13.78 16.02 -28.09
N PRO A 15 -13.08 17.16 -28.12
CA PRO A 15 -12.12 17.49 -27.08
C PRO A 15 -12.86 17.60 -25.75
N THR A 16 -12.40 16.85 -24.74
CA THR A 16 -12.92 16.97 -23.38
C THR A 16 -12.92 18.43 -22.95
N ASP A 17 -14.08 18.95 -22.53
CA ASP A 17 -14.21 20.22 -21.83
C ASP A 17 -14.33 19.95 -20.32
N PRO A 18 -13.25 20.08 -19.54
CA PRO A 18 -13.30 19.83 -18.10
C PRO A 18 -14.28 20.76 -17.37
N ALA A 19 -14.56 21.95 -17.89
CA ALA A 19 -15.51 22.87 -17.29
C ALA A 19 -16.96 22.39 -17.43
N GLU A 20 -17.28 21.66 -18.50
CA GLU A 20 -18.59 21.03 -18.67
C GLU A 20 -18.77 19.89 -17.66
N ILE A 21 -17.79 19.00 -17.55
CA ILE A 21 -17.83 17.88 -16.61
C ILE A 21 -17.95 18.39 -15.17
N LEU A 22 -17.16 19.38 -14.76
CA LEU A 22 -17.26 19.94 -13.41
C LEU A 22 -18.61 20.63 -13.13
N ARG A 23 -19.28 21.18 -14.16
CA ARG A 23 -20.66 21.69 -14.02
C ARG A 23 -21.68 20.57 -13.87
N GLU A 24 -21.51 19.45 -14.57
CA GLU A 24 -22.34 18.25 -14.39
C GLU A 24 -22.19 17.68 -12.97
N ILE A 25 -20.97 17.63 -12.44
CA ILE A 25 -20.69 17.27 -11.03
C ILE A 25 -21.42 18.22 -10.09
N ALA A 26 -21.28 19.54 -10.27
CA ALA A 26 -21.93 20.54 -9.43
C ALA A 26 -23.47 20.44 -9.46
N ALA A 27 -24.03 19.94 -10.57
CA ALA A 27 -25.46 19.73 -10.73
C ALA A 27 -25.96 18.37 -10.17
N GLY A 28 -25.06 17.49 -9.73
CA GLY A 28 -25.39 16.12 -9.31
C GLY A 28 -25.85 15.23 -10.47
N GLN A 29 -25.38 15.52 -11.68
CA GLN A 29 -25.81 14.88 -12.94
C GLN A 29 -24.68 14.12 -13.65
N VAL A 30 -23.53 13.95 -13.00
CA VAL A 30 -22.37 13.29 -13.60
C VAL A 30 -22.55 11.77 -13.59
N GLU A 31 -22.37 11.14 -14.75
CA GLU A 31 -22.26 9.68 -14.87
C GLU A 31 -20.79 9.27 -14.66
N PRO A 32 -20.48 8.14 -13.99
CA PRO A 32 -19.09 7.72 -13.76
C PRO A 32 -18.22 7.66 -15.03
N GLY A 33 -18.81 7.24 -16.16
CA GLY A 33 -18.12 7.22 -17.45
C GLY A 33 -17.68 8.59 -17.98
N ARG A 34 -18.33 9.69 -17.53
CA ARG A 34 -17.94 11.07 -17.88
C ARG A 34 -16.66 11.49 -17.17
N LEU A 35 -16.41 10.99 -15.95
CA LEU A 35 -15.19 11.29 -15.21
C LEU A 35 -13.96 10.68 -15.87
N ALA A 36 -14.10 9.57 -16.60
CA ALA A 36 -13.00 8.97 -17.37
C ALA A 36 -12.44 9.92 -18.44
N GLU A 37 -13.26 10.84 -18.95
CA GLU A 37 -12.83 11.83 -19.94
C GLU A 37 -11.85 12.86 -19.36
N LEU A 38 -11.75 12.95 -18.03
CA LEU A 38 -10.74 13.76 -17.32
C LEU A 38 -9.35 13.11 -17.30
N SER A 39 -9.17 11.96 -17.96
CA SER A 39 -7.85 11.35 -18.19
C SER A 39 -7.05 12.17 -19.19
N ASP A 40 -5.72 12.11 -19.09
CA ASP A 40 -4.76 12.61 -20.08
C ASP A 40 -4.86 14.13 -20.39
N LEU A 41 -5.48 14.91 -19.51
CA LEU A 41 -5.74 16.33 -19.77
C LEU A 41 -4.46 17.12 -20.06
N THR A 42 -4.48 17.91 -21.13
CA THR A 42 -3.39 18.86 -21.45
C THR A 42 -3.25 19.94 -20.37
N ARG A 43 -2.09 20.60 -20.31
CA ARG A 43 -1.85 21.71 -19.36
C ARG A 43 -2.92 22.82 -19.44
N SER A 44 -3.40 23.12 -20.64
CA SER A 44 -4.49 24.08 -20.86
C SER A 44 -5.82 23.59 -20.30
N GLN A 45 -6.15 22.31 -20.49
CA GLN A 45 -7.37 21.71 -19.93
C GLN A 45 -7.31 21.63 -18.40
N VAL A 46 -6.16 21.27 -17.82
CA VAL A 46 -5.96 21.29 -16.36
C VAL A 46 -6.14 22.70 -15.79
N SER A 47 -5.71 23.74 -16.52
CA SER A 47 -5.92 25.13 -16.09
C SER A 47 -7.41 25.52 -16.09
N VAL A 48 -8.19 25.01 -17.05
CA VAL A 48 -9.65 25.21 -17.10
C VAL A 48 -10.35 24.44 -15.99
N PHE A 49 -9.94 23.18 -15.76
CA PHE A 49 -10.39 22.36 -14.65
C PHE A 49 -10.18 23.09 -13.32
N ALA A 50 -8.96 23.57 -13.07
CA ALA A 50 -8.58 24.27 -11.85
C ALA A 50 -9.53 25.44 -11.50
N GLN A 51 -9.89 26.25 -12.50
CA GLN A 51 -10.75 27.42 -12.29
C GLN A 51 -12.16 27.05 -11.81
N HIS A 52 -12.71 25.94 -12.32
CA HIS A 52 -14.03 25.46 -11.96
C HIS A 52 -13.99 24.58 -10.71
N TRP A 53 -12.89 23.86 -10.50
CA TRP A 53 -12.67 23.03 -9.32
C TRP A 53 -12.77 23.87 -8.04
N GLN A 54 -12.20 25.08 -8.04
CA GLN A 54 -12.25 26.00 -6.89
C GLN A 54 -13.67 26.45 -6.52
N THR A 55 -14.64 26.34 -7.42
CA THR A 55 -16.03 26.74 -7.14
C THR A 55 -16.88 25.59 -6.61
N LEU A 56 -16.38 24.35 -6.64
CA LEU A 56 -17.07 23.20 -6.10
C LEU A 56 -17.08 23.21 -4.56
N PRO A 57 -18.20 22.81 -3.92
CA PRO A 57 -18.23 22.49 -2.49
C PRO A 57 -17.25 21.38 -2.13
N ASP A 58 -16.68 21.45 -0.92
CA ASP A 58 -15.68 20.48 -0.45
C ASP A 58 -16.18 19.02 -0.46
N GLU A 59 -17.46 18.79 -0.16
CA GLU A 59 -18.08 17.47 -0.24
C GLU A 59 -17.97 16.87 -1.66
N LEU A 60 -18.33 17.64 -2.68
CA LEU A 60 -18.22 17.19 -4.08
C LEU A 60 -16.76 17.02 -4.51
N LYS A 61 -15.84 17.83 -3.99
CA LYS A 61 -14.41 17.65 -4.25
C LYS A 61 -13.92 16.31 -3.69
N ARG A 62 -14.29 15.98 -2.45
CA ARG A 62 -13.91 14.73 -1.77
C ARG A 62 -14.48 13.50 -2.49
N ASP A 63 -15.72 13.57 -2.96
CA ASP A 63 -16.36 12.48 -3.70
C ASP A 63 -15.72 12.32 -5.08
N THR A 64 -15.45 13.43 -5.78
CA THR A 64 -14.83 13.39 -7.11
C THR A 64 -13.43 12.78 -7.04
N VAL A 65 -12.58 13.21 -6.11
CA VAL A 65 -11.22 12.65 -6.00
C VAL A 65 -11.25 11.16 -5.60
N LEU A 66 -12.21 10.73 -4.77
CA LEU A 66 -12.38 9.32 -4.43
C LEU A 66 -12.68 8.50 -5.67
N ILE A 67 -13.65 8.92 -6.47
CA ILE A 67 -14.03 8.22 -7.70
C ILE A 67 -12.86 8.17 -8.69
N LEU A 68 -12.12 9.27 -8.85
CA LEU A 68 -10.95 9.30 -9.75
C LEU A 68 -9.85 8.32 -9.31
N VAL A 69 -9.59 8.19 -8.00
CA VAL A 69 -8.61 7.22 -7.46
C VAL A 69 -9.09 5.80 -7.71
N GLU A 70 -10.36 5.49 -7.44
CA GLU A 70 -10.95 4.17 -7.72
C GLU A 70 -10.82 3.80 -9.20
N MET A 71 -11.16 4.75 -10.10
CA MET A 71 -11.04 4.55 -11.55
C MET A 71 -9.60 4.31 -11.99
N ALA A 72 -8.63 5.03 -11.43
CA ALA A 72 -7.21 4.83 -11.73
C ALA A 72 -6.72 3.46 -11.29
N ASN A 73 -7.19 2.98 -10.13
CA ASN A 73 -6.83 1.66 -9.60
C ASN A 73 -7.45 0.52 -10.42
N GLU A 74 -8.69 0.70 -10.90
CA GLU A 74 -9.39 -0.31 -11.69
C GLU A 74 -8.93 -0.36 -13.15
N ASN A 75 -8.43 0.77 -13.69
CA ASN A 75 -8.07 0.88 -15.10
C ASN A 75 -6.78 1.68 -15.32
N VAL A 76 -5.68 0.94 -15.49
CA VAL A 76 -4.32 1.43 -15.77
C VAL A 76 -4.23 2.29 -17.04
N ALA A 77 -5.22 2.23 -17.94
CA ALA A 77 -5.23 3.10 -19.12
C ALA A 77 -5.64 4.56 -18.83
N LEU A 78 -6.13 4.86 -17.62
CA LEU A 78 -6.53 6.20 -17.22
C LEU A 78 -5.40 6.91 -16.45
N ASP A 79 -4.95 8.06 -16.95
CA ASP A 79 -3.94 8.90 -16.31
C ASP A 79 -4.57 10.22 -15.80
N PHE A 80 -4.74 10.32 -14.48
CA PHE A 80 -5.19 11.53 -13.80
C PHE A 80 -4.06 12.27 -13.07
N SER A 81 -2.79 11.92 -13.30
CA SER A 81 -1.65 12.40 -12.51
C SER A 81 -1.57 13.92 -12.44
N ARG A 82 -1.85 14.62 -13.55
CA ARG A 82 -1.84 16.10 -13.55
C ARG A 82 -2.93 16.71 -12.67
N LEU A 83 -4.08 16.05 -12.55
CA LEU A 83 -5.16 16.48 -11.67
C LEU A 83 -4.82 16.21 -10.21
N PHE A 84 -4.30 15.02 -9.90
CA PHE A 84 -3.86 14.72 -8.55
C PHE A 84 -2.75 15.67 -8.06
N ARG A 85 -1.76 15.99 -8.90
CA ARG A 85 -0.74 17.01 -8.58
C ARG A 85 -1.31 18.39 -8.27
N LEU A 86 -2.45 18.74 -8.87
CA LEU A 86 -3.17 19.97 -8.56
C LEU A 86 -3.92 19.84 -7.22
N MET A 87 -4.63 18.72 -7.03
CA MET A 87 -5.45 18.45 -5.85
C MET A 87 -4.64 18.30 -4.56
N MET A 88 -3.38 17.88 -4.65
CA MET A 88 -2.43 17.86 -3.53
C MET A 88 -2.19 19.23 -2.90
N LYS A 89 -2.58 20.33 -3.55
CA LYS A 89 -2.37 21.70 -3.09
C LYS A 89 -3.67 22.35 -2.57
N GLU A 90 -4.74 21.57 -2.45
CA GLU A 90 -6.04 22.04 -1.95
C GLU A 90 -6.03 22.29 -0.44
N GLU A 91 -6.92 23.16 0.03
CA GLU A 91 -7.10 23.43 1.46
C GLU A 91 -7.68 22.22 2.21
N ASP A 92 -8.53 21.43 1.55
CA ASP A 92 -9.14 20.24 2.12
C ASP A 92 -8.13 19.09 2.27
N GLU A 93 -7.93 18.64 3.51
CA GLU A 93 -6.96 17.59 3.83
C GLU A 93 -7.29 16.22 3.23
N THR A 94 -8.57 15.90 3.08
CA THR A 94 -9.00 14.62 2.51
C THR A 94 -8.71 14.59 1.02
N VAL A 95 -8.94 15.73 0.33
CA VAL A 95 -8.60 15.88 -1.08
C VAL A 95 -7.09 15.75 -1.29
N ARG A 96 -6.27 16.40 -0.46
CA ARG A 96 -4.81 16.27 -0.54
C ARG A 96 -4.34 14.83 -0.34
N ALA A 97 -4.80 14.17 0.73
CA ALA A 97 -4.38 12.80 1.06
C ALA A 97 -4.74 11.80 -0.05
N ARG A 98 -5.96 11.85 -0.59
CA ARG A 98 -6.39 10.98 -1.70
C ARG A 98 -5.64 11.24 -2.99
N ALA A 99 -5.35 12.51 -3.28
CA ALA A 99 -4.56 12.86 -4.46
C ALA A 99 -3.15 12.25 -4.40
N ILE A 100 -2.52 12.18 -3.22
CA ILE A 100 -1.23 11.50 -3.04
C ILE A 100 -1.35 10.01 -3.35
N GLN A 101 -2.42 9.36 -2.87
CA GLN A 101 -2.69 7.93 -3.14
C GLN A 101 -2.93 7.65 -4.63
N GLY A 102 -3.59 8.57 -5.33
CA GLY A 102 -3.81 8.47 -6.78
C GLY A 102 -2.54 8.60 -7.63
N LEU A 103 -1.43 9.07 -7.06
CA LEU A 103 -0.13 9.25 -7.75
C LEU A 103 0.81 8.05 -7.54
N TRP A 104 0.26 6.84 -7.54
CA TRP A 104 1.05 5.63 -7.32
C TRP A 104 2.03 5.33 -8.48
N GLU A 105 1.75 5.79 -9.71
CA GLU A 105 2.65 5.65 -10.87
C GLU A 105 3.67 6.80 -11.03
N ASP A 106 3.51 7.91 -10.30
CA ASP A 106 4.40 9.07 -10.46
C ASP A 106 5.67 8.88 -9.62
N ASP A 107 6.77 8.50 -10.24
CA ASP A 107 8.07 8.35 -9.56
C ASP A 107 9.02 9.53 -9.80
N SER A 108 8.51 10.68 -10.27
CA SER A 108 9.37 11.81 -10.61
C SER A 108 10.01 12.47 -9.39
N THR A 109 11.22 13.02 -9.57
CA THR A 109 11.92 13.79 -8.53
C THR A 109 11.14 15.02 -8.06
N ALA A 110 10.33 15.61 -8.94
CA ALA A 110 9.42 16.68 -8.58
C ALA A 110 8.32 16.21 -7.63
N PHE A 111 7.86 14.95 -7.74
CA PHE A 111 6.90 14.40 -6.77
C PHE A 111 7.54 14.20 -5.42
N LEU A 112 8.72 13.59 -5.40
CA LEU A 112 9.47 13.41 -4.17
C LEU A 112 9.67 14.75 -3.45
N ALA A 113 10.03 15.82 -4.17
CA ALA A 113 10.15 17.15 -3.59
C ALA A 113 8.83 17.65 -2.96
N ASP A 114 7.69 17.49 -3.64
CA ASP A 114 6.37 17.84 -3.09
C ASP A 114 6.05 17.00 -1.83
N LEU A 115 6.35 15.70 -1.82
CA LEU A 115 6.15 14.82 -0.66
C LEU A 115 7.01 15.24 0.53
N VAL A 116 8.28 15.59 0.31
CA VAL A 116 9.16 16.09 1.37
C VAL A 116 8.64 17.41 1.94
N GLU A 117 8.14 18.33 1.10
CA GLU A 117 7.54 19.57 1.59
C GLU A 117 6.31 19.30 2.46
N LEU A 118 5.42 18.40 2.03
CA LEU A 118 4.22 18.02 2.78
C LEU A 118 4.56 17.31 4.10
N ALA A 119 5.58 16.44 4.10
CA ALA A 119 6.04 15.76 5.31
C ALA A 119 6.41 16.74 6.44
N HIS A 120 7.01 17.89 6.10
CA HIS A 120 7.52 18.86 7.07
C HIS A 120 6.51 19.95 7.44
N ASN A 121 5.60 20.29 6.53
CA ASN A 121 4.78 21.50 6.66
C ASN A 121 3.28 21.23 6.81
N ASP A 122 2.75 20.09 6.32
CA ASP A 122 1.33 19.79 6.44
C ASP A 122 0.98 19.38 7.87
N GLN A 123 -0.10 19.91 8.43
CA GLN A 123 -0.54 19.64 9.80
C GLN A 123 -1.51 18.46 9.87
N SER A 124 -2.05 18.02 8.73
CA SER A 124 -3.04 16.95 8.69
C SER A 124 -2.37 15.59 8.85
N ALA A 125 -2.84 14.83 9.84
CA ALA A 125 -2.42 13.45 10.03
C ALA A 125 -2.74 12.57 8.81
N ALA A 126 -3.88 12.79 8.14
CA ALA A 126 -4.27 12.02 6.96
C ALA A 126 -3.30 12.25 5.80
N VAL A 127 -2.88 13.51 5.60
CA VAL A 127 -1.90 13.86 4.55
C VAL A 127 -0.53 13.30 4.90
N GLN A 128 -0.04 13.51 6.12
CA GLN A 128 1.27 12.99 6.54
C GLN A 128 1.34 11.45 6.48
N GLN A 129 0.25 10.75 6.78
CA GLN A 129 0.16 9.30 6.63
C GLN A 129 0.28 8.89 5.16
N ALA A 130 -0.48 9.53 4.26
CA ALA A 130 -0.39 9.26 2.82
C ALA A 130 1.01 9.57 2.27
N VAL A 131 1.67 10.62 2.78
CA VAL A 131 3.07 10.93 2.45
C VAL A 131 4.01 9.82 2.93
N ALA A 132 3.90 9.40 4.20
CA ALA A 132 4.74 8.34 4.76
C ALA A 132 4.62 7.05 3.94
N GLU A 133 3.39 6.63 3.63
CA GLU A 133 3.09 5.47 2.80
C GLU A 133 3.71 5.58 1.41
N ARG A 134 3.56 6.74 0.73
CA ARG A 134 4.16 6.92 -0.60
C ARG A 134 5.69 6.92 -0.56
N LEU A 135 6.30 7.48 0.49
CA LEU A 135 7.75 7.47 0.71
C LEU A 135 8.31 6.06 0.94
N GLY A 136 7.51 5.09 1.38
CA GLY A 136 7.92 3.69 1.52
C GLY A 136 8.40 3.05 0.21
N ARG A 137 7.83 3.45 -0.94
CA ARG A 137 8.35 2.99 -2.23
C ARG A 137 9.75 3.56 -2.51
N TYR A 138 9.96 4.83 -2.22
CA TYR A 138 11.26 5.48 -2.42
C TYR A 138 12.33 4.96 -1.44
N SER A 139 11.97 4.51 -0.24
CA SER A 139 12.92 3.90 0.69
C SER A 139 13.35 2.51 0.22
N PHE A 140 12.42 1.73 -0.33
CA PHE A 140 12.75 0.47 -1.01
C PHE A 140 13.65 0.70 -2.24
N ASP A 141 13.32 1.67 -3.08
CA ASP A 141 14.13 2.02 -4.26
C ASP A 141 15.51 2.56 -3.86
N ALA A 142 15.63 3.23 -2.70
CA ALA A 142 16.90 3.66 -2.14
C ALA A 142 17.77 2.48 -1.68
N GLU A 143 17.17 1.49 -1.03
CA GLU A 143 17.89 0.28 -0.56
C GLU A 143 18.36 -0.59 -1.73
N THR A 144 17.57 -0.67 -2.82
CA THR A 144 17.93 -1.40 -4.04
C THR A 144 18.84 -0.63 -5.00
N GLU A 145 19.36 0.53 -4.57
CA GLU A 145 20.21 1.44 -5.36
C GLU A 145 19.56 1.92 -6.68
N ALA A 146 18.23 1.81 -6.81
CA ALA A 146 17.47 2.31 -7.96
C ALA A 146 17.24 3.84 -7.90
N LEU A 147 17.39 4.43 -6.70
CA LEU A 147 17.25 5.85 -6.45
C LEU A 147 18.61 6.54 -6.34
N ASP A 148 18.73 7.75 -6.91
CA ASP A 148 19.96 8.53 -6.80
C ASP A 148 20.23 8.98 -5.34
N SER A 149 21.50 9.30 -5.03
CA SER A 149 21.92 9.60 -3.67
C SER A 149 21.23 10.83 -3.04
N GLU A 150 20.84 11.82 -3.85
CA GLU A 150 20.17 13.02 -3.36
C GLU A 150 18.73 12.67 -2.98
N SER A 151 18.01 12.01 -3.89
CA SER A 151 16.65 11.54 -3.66
C SER A 151 16.56 10.55 -2.48
N ALA A 152 17.50 9.60 -2.37
CA ALA A 152 17.58 8.68 -1.23
C ALA A 152 17.79 9.43 0.10
N SER A 153 18.62 10.48 0.11
CA SER A 153 18.83 11.33 1.29
C SER A 153 17.57 12.10 1.68
N LEU A 154 16.87 12.66 0.70
CA LEU A 154 15.61 13.37 0.90
C LEU A 154 14.54 12.45 1.50
N THR A 155 14.34 11.26 0.92
CA THR A 155 13.40 10.25 1.43
C THR A 155 13.70 9.87 2.87
N ARG A 156 14.97 9.53 3.16
CA ARG A 156 15.42 9.18 4.52
C ARG A 156 15.11 10.28 5.52
N ASN A 157 15.48 11.52 5.21
CA ASN A 157 15.30 12.64 6.12
C ASN A 157 13.81 12.95 6.36
N ALA A 158 12.96 12.84 5.34
CA ALA A 158 11.53 13.04 5.47
C ALA A 158 10.86 11.96 6.31
N LEU A 159 11.22 10.68 6.11
CA LEU A 159 10.72 9.58 6.96
C LEU A 159 11.16 9.76 8.42
N PHE A 160 12.42 10.12 8.67
CA PHE A 160 12.91 10.38 10.02
C PHE A 160 12.20 11.57 10.68
N HIS A 161 11.88 12.61 9.92
CA HIS A 161 11.07 13.72 10.42
C HIS A 161 9.68 13.24 10.86
N LEU A 162 9.00 12.44 10.04
CA LEU A 162 7.67 11.92 10.35
C LEU A 162 7.68 10.93 11.51
N MET A 163 8.74 10.13 11.68
CA MET A 163 8.93 9.27 12.85
C MET A 163 9.03 10.08 14.15
N ASP A 164 9.75 11.21 14.14
CA ASP A 164 9.94 12.03 15.34
C ASP A 164 8.78 12.99 15.63
N HIS A 165 8.17 13.51 14.57
CA HIS A 165 7.30 14.70 14.62
C HIS A 165 5.96 14.53 13.90
N GLY A 166 5.65 13.31 13.45
CA GLY A 166 4.35 12.99 12.86
C GLY A 166 3.19 13.40 13.77
N ALA A 167 2.12 13.92 13.15
CA ALA A 167 0.99 14.56 13.81
C ALA A 167 0.31 13.68 14.86
N ASN A 168 0.35 12.36 14.68
CA ASN A 168 -0.12 11.38 15.65
C ASN A 168 0.69 10.09 15.58
N TRP A 169 0.35 9.14 16.44
CA TRP A 169 1.03 7.84 16.51
C TRP A 169 0.92 7.05 15.19
N MET A 170 -0.19 7.17 14.46
CA MET A 170 -0.39 6.45 13.20
C MET A 170 0.59 6.93 12.13
N VAL A 171 0.83 8.24 12.05
CA VAL A 171 1.85 8.81 11.16
C VAL A 171 3.24 8.30 11.53
N ARG A 172 3.60 8.32 12.83
CA ARG A 172 4.91 7.85 13.28
C ARG A 172 5.12 6.36 12.98
N ARG A 173 4.10 5.54 13.24
CA ARG A 173 4.07 4.11 12.92
C ARG A 173 4.28 3.89 11.42
N ARG A 174 3.46 4.52 10.58
CA ARG A 174 3.57 4.36 9.12
C ARG A 174 4.93 4.83 8.60
N ALA A 175 5.48 5.91 9.16
CA ALA A 175 6.82 6.37 8.82
C ALA A 175 7.90 5.35 9.21
N LEU A 176 7.79 4.68 10.36
CA LEU A 176 8.68 3.58 10.76
C LEU A 176 8.56 2.38 9.81
N GLU A 177 7.35 1.94 9.50
CA GLU A 177 7.09 0.84 8.55
C GLU A 177 7.66 1.15 7.16
N SER A 178 7.56 2.40 6.70
CA SER A 178 8.15 2.82 5.43
C SER A 178 9.67 2.99 5.52
N ALA A 179 10.22 3.38 6.66
CA ALA A 179 11.66 3.48 6.86
C ALA A 179 12.35 2.12 7.05
N SER A 180 11.61 1.05 7.35
CA SER A 180 12.18 -0.27 7.66
C SER A 180 13.01 -0.86 6.51
N PHE A 181 12.72 -0.48 5.26
CA PHE A 181 13.51 -0.89 4.09
C PHE A 181 14.93 -0.34 4.09
N LEU A 182 15.23 0.71 4.88
CA LEU A 182 16.58 1.26 5.03
C LEU A 182 17.40 0.41 6.00
N THR A 183 17.75 -0.81 5.60
CA THR A 183 18.32 -1.83 6.50
C THR A 183 19.68 -1.44 7.08
N GLY A 184 20.45 -0.64 6.33
CA GLY A 184 21.76 -0.13 6.74
C GLY A 184 21.72 0.99 7.79
N GLU A 185 20.55 1.50 8.17
CA GLU A 185 20.42 2.65 9.06
C GLU A 185 20.28 2.23 10.54
N PRO A 186 21.29 2.46 11.40
CA PRO A 186 21.22 2.08 12.81
C PRO A 186 20.08 2.78 13.56
N ARG A 187 19.69 3.96 13.08
CA ARG A 187 18.57 4.72 13.62
C ARG A 187 17.23 4.00 13.43
N VAL A 188 17.01 3.38 12.27
CA VAL A 188 15.79 2.60 12.01
C VAL A 188 15.75 1.40 12.94
N ARG A 189 16.87 0.69 13.07
CA ARG A 189 16.99 -0.43 14.01
C ARG A 189 16.65 -0.03 15.45
N GLN A 190 17.15 1.13 15.92
CA GLN A 190 16.82 1.61 17.25
C GLN A 190 15.34 2.00 17.38
N ALA A 191 14.76 2.65 16.37
CA ALA A 191 13.36 3.01 16.39
C ALA A 191 12.42 1.79 16.42
N ILE A 192 12.78 0.69 15.77
CA ILE A 192 12.06 -0.59 15.86
C ILE A 192 12.08 -1.11 17.30
N LEU A 193 13.24 -1.10 17.95
CA LEU A 193 13.37 -1.53 19.35
C LEU A 193 12.55 -0.65 20.29
N ASP A 194 12.65 0.67 20.14
CA ASP A 194 11.94 1.62 20.98
C ASP A 194 10.41 1.47 20.83
N ALA A 195 9.92 1.27 19.60
CA ALA A 195 8.50 1.03 19.32
C ALA A 195 8.02 -0.32 19.87
N TYR A 196 8.85 -1.35 19.81
CA TYR A 196 8.55 -2.67 20.37
C TYR A 196 8.52 -2.67 21.91
N GLU A 197 9.37 -1.86 22.55
CA GLU A 197 9.38 -1.68 24.02
C GLU A 197 8.30 -0.70 24.51
N SER A 198 7.52 -0.09 23.61
CA SER A 198 6.46 0.85 23.95
C SER A 198 5.33 0.15 24.72
N ASP A 199 4.72 0.87 25.67
CA ASP A 199 3.51 0.42 26.38
C ASP A 199 2.24 0.53 25.52
N PHE A 200 2.38 0.86 24.23
CA PHE A 200 1.28 1.05 23.30
C PHE A 200 1.30 -0.01 22.20
N GLU A 201 0.28 -0.88 22.21
CA GLU A 201 0.18 -2.08 21.37
C GLU A 201 0.26 -1.73 19.88
N LEU A 202 -0.29 -0.58 19.48
CA LEU A 202 -0.23 -0.13 18.09
C LEU A 202 1.16 0.32 17.65
N GLU A 203 2.04 0.77 18.55
CA GLU A 203 3.45 1.01 18.24
C GLU A 203 4.22 -0.32 18.15
N GLN A 204 3.89 -1.29 19.00
CA GLN A 204 4.48 -2.63 18.98
C GLN A 204 4.19 -3.37 17.66
N ALA A 205 2.94 -3.35 17.18
CA ALA A 205 2.61 -3.97 15.90
C ALA A 205 3.39 -3.32 14.73
N GLY A 206 3.66 -2.02 14.77
CA GLY A 206 4.46 -1.34 13.75
C GLY A 206 5.92 -1.80 13.76
N ALA A 207 6.46 -2.07 14.94
CA ALA A 207 7.78 -2.65 15.09
C ALA A 207 7.85 -4.06 14.50
N ILE A 208 6.83 -4.90 14.71
CA ILE A 208 6.77 -6.27 14.19
C ILE A 208 6.70 -6.28 12.66
N VAL A 209 5.90 -5.38 12.06
CA VAL A 209 5.88 -5.17 10.61
C VAL A 209 7.28 -4.78 10.10
N ALA A 210 7.91 -3.80 10.75
CA ALA A 210 9.25 -3.35 10.37
C ALA A 210 10.32 -4.45 10.52
N MET A 211 10.21 -5.32 11.52
CA MET A 211 11.06 -6.51 11.68
C MET A 211 10.91 -7.48 10.50
N GLY A 212 9.67 -7.73 10.06
CA GLY A 212 9.36 -8.53 8.88
C GLY A 212 9.96 -7.95 7.61
N HIS A 213 9.86 -6.63 7.39
CA HIS A 213 10.49 -5.98 6.23
C HIS A 213 12.03 -6.04 6.25
N GLN A 214 12.66 -5.98 7.43
CA GLN A 214 14.12 -6.00 7.55
C GLN A 214 14.73 -7.38 7.32
N LEU A 215 13.97 -8.46 7.58
CA LEU A 215 14.39 -9.85 7.39
C LEU A 215 15.71 -10.22 8.10
N SER A 216 16.12 -9.47 9.13
CA SER A 216 17.33 -9.81 9.87
C SER A 216 17.07 -11.05 10.75
N PRO A 217 17.94 -12.09 10.72
CA PRO A 217 17.75 -13.30 11.52
C PRO A 217 17.61 -13.08 13.03
N GLU A 218 18.09 -11.94 13.55
CA GLU A 218 17.93 -11.56 14.96
C GLU A 218 16.49 -11.22 15.36
N TRP A 219 15.64 -10.86 14.39
CA TRP A 219 14.25 -10.52 14.61
C TRP A 219 13.34 -11.73 14.64
N LEU A 220 13.69 -12.80 13.91
CA LEU A 220 12.84 -13.99 13.80
C LEU A 220 12.45 -14.58 15.18
N PRO A 221 13.34 -14.73 16.17
CA PRO A 221 12.94 -15.20 17.50
C PRO A 221 11.95 -14.28 18.23
N ILE A 222 12.02 -12.97 17.98
CA ILE A 222 11.07 -12.00 18.55
C ILE A 222 9.73 -12.17 17.86
N VAL A 223 9.71 -12.18 16.53
CA VAL A 223 8.48 -12.36 15.73
C VAL A 223 7.77 -13.67 16.07
N LEU A 224 8.50 -14.79 16.15
CA LEU A 224 7.91 -16.09 16.49
C LEU A 224 7.28 -16.10 17.89
N ARG A 225 7.86 -15.39 18.86
CA ARG A 225 7.27 -15.27 20.19
C ARG A 225 5.92 -14.53 20.16
N GLU A 226 5.78 -13.54 19.29
CA GLU A 226 4.56 -12.73 19.19
C GLU A 226 3.38 -13.46 18.51
N LEU A 227 3.61 -14.66 17.94
CA LEU A 227 2.53 -15.54 17.47
C LEU A 227 1.61 -16.02 18.62
N GLU A 228 2.09 -15.99 19.86
CA GLU A 228 1.35 -16.36 21.07
C GLU A 228 0.86 -15.14 21.88
N ASN A 229 0.92 -13.93 21.30
CA ASN A 229 0.51 -12.71 22.01
C ASN A 229 -0.98 -12.73 22.38
N GLU A 230 -1.35 -12.10 23.49
CA GLU A 230 -2.75 -11.99 23.93
C GLU A 230 -3.59 -11.13 22.97
N ASP A 231 -2.98 -10.14 22.33
CA ASP A 231 -3.63 -9.24 21.37
C ASP A 231 -3.67 -9.89 19.96
N PRO A 232 -4.86 -10.11 19.37
CA PRO A 232 -4.99 -10.67 18.02
C PRO A 232 -4.34 -9.81 16.94
N ASP A 233 -4.30 -8.48 17.09
CA ASP A 233 -3.67 -7.59 16.11
C ASP A 233 -2.15 -7.82 16.07
N ILE A 234 -1.54 -8.04 17.24
CA ILE A 234 -0.12 -8.41 17.35
C ILE A 234 0.14 -9.78 16.73
N ARG A 235 -0.71 -10.78 17.02
CA ARG A 235 -0.59 -12.12 16.43
C ARG A 235 -0.69 -12.08 14.90
N CYS A 236 -1.61 -11.29 14.36
CA CYS A 236 -1.74 -11.07 12.91
C CYS A 236 -0.45 -10.53 12.29
N GLU A 237 0.11 -9.44 12.86
CA GLU A 237 1.34 -8.87 12.30
C GLU A 237 2.55 -9.79 12.49
N ALA A 238 2.61 -10.54 13.60
CA ALA A 238 3.64 -11.54 13.82
C ALA A 238 3.56 -12.68 12.81
N ALA A 239 2.36 -13.18 12.50
CA ALA A 239 2.15 -14.22 11.50
C ALA A 239 2.58 -13.75 10.12
N ARG A 240 2.16 -12.54 9.72
CA ARG A 240 2.56 -11.92 8.46
C ARG A 240 4.08 -11.78 8.38
N ALA A 241 4.70 -11.18 9.40
CA ALA A 241 6.14 -11.01 9.46
C ALA A 241 6.88 -12.35 9.40
N ALA A 242 6.41 -13.40 10.09
CA ALA A 242 6.99 -14.74 10.01
C ALA A 242 6.92 -15.32 8.59
N GLY A 243 5.84 -15.03 7.85
CA GLY A 243 5.72 -15.34 6.42
C GLY A 243 6.79 -14.64 5.56
N GLU A 244 7.07 -13.36 5.83
CA GLU A 244 8.11 -12.58 5.13
C GLU A 244 9.51 -13.20 5.27
N PHE A 245 9.82 -13.80 6.42
CA PHE A 245 11.12 -14.44 6.66
C PHE A 245 11.39 -15.64 5.76
N GLU A 246 10.34 -16.24 5.18
CA GLU A 246 10.42 -17.46 4.36
C GLU A 246 11.19 -18.61 5.06
N ASP A 247 11.22 -18.63 6.39
CA ASP A 247 11.93 -19.64 7.18
C ASP A 247 10.98 -20.80 7.54
N PRO A 248 11.25 -22.04 7.06
CA PRO A 248 10.39 -23.19 7.36
C PRO A 248 10.23 -23.53 8.84
N SER A 249 11.09 -23.03 9.73
CA SER A 249 10.96 -23.21 11.18
C SER A 249 9.73 -22.52 11.78
N ALA A 250 9.12 -21.56 11.07
CA ALA A 250 7.88 -20.90 11.49
C ALA A 250 6.63 -21.76 11.22
N ILE A 251 6.69 -22.74 10.31
CA ILE A 251 5.52 -23.49 9.82
C ILE A 251 4.75 -24.18 10.95
N ASP A 252 5.43 -24.81 11.90
CA ASP A 252 4.78 -25.54 12.99
C ASP A 252 3.95 -24.59 13.89
N GLN A 253 4.47 -23.40 14.17
CA GLN A 253 3.78 -22.40 14.99
C GLN A 253 2.61 -21.77 14.23
N LEU A 254 2.82 -21.38 12.97
CA LEU A 254 1.75 -20.86 12.10
C LEU A 254 0.62 -21.88 11.91
N SER A 255 0.95 -23.18 11.83
CA SER A 255 -0.06 -24.23 11.70
C SER A 255 -0.96 -24.34 12.93
N ALA A 256 -0.41 -24.08 14.11
CA ALA A 256 -1.20 -24.08 15.35
C ALA A 256 -2.22 -22.92 15.39
N MET A 257 -1.92 -21.81 14.71
CA MET A 257 -2.79 -20.62 14.65
C MET A 257 -4.04 -20.81 13.79
N ILE A 258 -4.20 -21.95 13.11
CA ILE A 258 -5.42 -22.25 12.35
C ILE A 258 -6.62 -22.56 13.27
N GLU A 259 -6.35 -22.83 14.53
CA GLU A 259 -7.35 -22.94 15.59
C GLU A 259 -7.46 -21.66 16.44
N ASP A 260 -6.84 -20.55 16.00
CA ASP A 260 -6.95 -19.26 16.70
C ASP A 260 -8.41 -18.81 16.81
N GLU A 261 -8.75 -18.13 17.90
CA GLU A 261 -10.09 -17.62 18.13
C GLU A 261 -10.50 -16.53 17.13
N ASP A 262 -9.52 -15.78 16.63
CA ASP A 262 -9.72 -14.70 15.68
C ASP A 262 -9.66 -15.18 14.22
N ASP A 263 -10.65 -14.80 13.43
CA ASP A 263 -10.83 -15.23 12.04
C ASP A 263 -9.74 -14.67 11.11
N GLU A 264 -9.27 -13.45 11.37
CA GLU A 264 -8.21 -12.80 10.60
C GLU A 264 -6.86 -13.48 10.89
N VAL A 265 -6.56 -13.74 12.16
CA VAL A 265 -5.33 -14.46 12.58
C VAL A 265 -5.23 -15.82 11.87
N ARG A 266 -6.32 -16.60 11.85
CA ARG A 266 -6.35 -17.88 11.13
C ARG A 266 -6.04 -17.73 9.65
N SER A 267 -6.60 -16.70 9.02
CA SER A 267 -6.45 -16.45 7.59
C SER A 267 -5.02 -16.02 7.24
N VAL A 268 -4.45 -15.10 8.03
CA VAL A 268 -3.06 -14.64 7.87
C VAL A 268 -2.08 -15.79 8.08
N ALA A 269 -2.32 -16.69 9.04
CA ALA A 269 -1.45 -17.83 9.28
C ALA A 269 -1.39 -18.78 8.06
N ILE A 270 -2.54 -19.07 7.43
CA ILE A 270 -2.62 -19.89 6.22
C ILE A 270 -1.83 -19.25 5.07
N LEU A 271 -2.07 -17.97 4.81
CA LEU A 271 -1.37 -17.21 3.77
C LEU A 271 0.14 -17.14 4.04
N SER A 272 0.54 -16.96 5.30
CA SER A 272 1.94 -16.87 5.70
C SER A 272 2.68 -18.20 5.52
N ILE A 273 2.02 -19.35 5.75
CA ILE A 273 2.56 -20.66 5.37
C ILE A 273 2.72 -20.75 3.85
N GLY A 274 1.73 -20.28 3.08
CA GLY A 274 1.80 -20.18 1.62
C GLY A 274 3.03 -19.41 1.15
N ARG A 275 3.25 -18.24 1.77
CA ARG A 275 4.37 -17.35 1.49
C ARG A 275 5.74 -17.92 1.85
N ILE A 276 5.85 -18.69 2.94
CA ILE A 276 7.10 -19.41 3.26
C ILE A 276 7.46 -20.38 2.12
N GLY A 277 6.45 -20.99 1.51
CA GLY A 277 6.62 -21.82 0.34
C GLY A 277 7.43 -23.10 0.57
N GLY A 278 7.78 -23.76 -0.54
CA GLY A 278 8.53 -25.00 -0.52
C GLY A 278 7.72 -26.22 -0.07
N LYS A 279 8.38 -27.39 -0.07
CA LYS A 279 7.70 -28.68 0.13
C LYS A 279 7.04 -28.81 1.50
N ALA A 280 7.67 -28.28 2.56
CA ALA A 280 7.13 -28.37 3.92
C ALA A 280 5.83 -27.57 4.06
N ALA A 281 5.77 -26.35 3.50
CA ALA A 281 4.55 -25.55 3.49
C ALA A 281 3.42 -26.24 2.72
N ILE A 282 3.70 -26.74 1.50
CA ILE A 282 2.71 -27.44 0.68
C ILE A 282 2.16 -28.68 1.39
N ASP A 283 3.05 -29.54 1.93
CA ASP A 283 2.63 -30.75 2.65
C ASP A 283 1.73 -30.39 3.85
N THR A 284 2.06 -29.30 4.53
CA THR A 284 1.31 -28.78 5.68
C THR A 284 -0.05 -28.23 5.27
N LEU A 285 -0.12 -27.38 4.24
CA LEU A 285 -1.37 -26.82 3.72
C LEU A 285 -2.31 -27.91 3.19
N VAL A 286 -1.79 -28.91 2.47
CA VAL A 286 -2.59 -30.07 2.02
C VAL A 286 -3.13 -30.86 3.21
N TYR A 287 -2.34 -31.03 4.27
CA TYR A 287 -2.83 -31.64 5.49
C TYR A 287 -3.94 -30.81 6.14
N LEU A 288 -3.75 -29.50 6.26
CA LEU A 288 -4.71 -28.57 6.85
C LEU A 288 -6.02 -28.49 6.07
N GLU A 289 -5.98 -28.57 4.73
CA GLU A 289 -7.17 -28.64 3.87
C GLU A 289 -8.10 -29.80 4.28
N THR A 290 -7.52 -30.93 4.73
CA THR A 290 -8.30 -32.09 5.21
C THR A 290 -8.91 -31.91 6.60
N GLN A 291 -8.39 -30.98 7.40
CA GLN A 291 -8.84 -30.71 8.76
C GLN A 291 -9.97 -29.67 8.78
N VAL A 292 -9.97 -28.72 7.84
CA VAL A 292 -10.98 -27.66 7.81
C VAL A 292 -12.27 -28.09 7.09
N SER A 293 -13.42 -27.79 7.70
CA SER A 293 -14.73 -28.00 7.08
C SER A 293 -15.28 -26.77 6.36
N ASP A 294 -14.76 -25.59 6.68
CA ASP A 294 -15.20 -24.30 6.18
C ASP A 294 -14.73 -24.06 4.74
N GLU A 295 -15.66 -23.77 3.83
CA GLU A 295 -15.35 -23.61 2.40
C GLU A 295 -14.52 -22.36 2.12
N HIS A 296 -14.71 -21.29 2.88
CA HIS A 296 -13.89 -20.09 2.73
C HIS A 296 -12.42 -20.38 3.04
N ARG A 297 -12.15 -21.04 4.18
CA ARG A 297 -10.80 -21.49 4.54
C ARG A 297 -10.21 -22.49 3.55
N LYS A 298 -10.99 -23.40 2.98
CA LYS A 298 -10.48 -24.30 1.93
C LYS A 298 -10.01 -23.53 0.70
N GLU A 299 -10.75 -22.52 0.28
CA GLU A 299 -10.34 -21.69 -0.86
C GLU A 299 -9.05 -20.94 -0.55
N LEU A 300 -8.96 -20.34 0.65
CA LEU A 300 -7.74 -19.67 1.10
C LEU A 300 -6.52 -20.62 1.16
N ILE A 301 -6.71 -21.87 1.60
CA ILE A 301 -5.65 -22.88 1.61
C ILE A 301 -5.22 -23.24 0.18
N LYS A 302 -6.14 -23.32 -0.78
CA LYS A 302 -5.77 -23.56 -2.19
C LYS A 302 -4.97 -22.40 -2.75
N GLU A 303 -5.38 -21.16 -2.50
CA GLU A 303 -4.63 -19.96 -2.89
C GLU A 303 -3.20 -19.99 -2.31
N ALA A 304 -3.07 -20.31 -1.01
CA ALA A 304 -1.78 -20.45 -0.35
C ALA A 304 -0.93 -21.60 -0.93
N ILE A 305 -1.54 -22.72 -1.36
CA ILE A 305 -0.84 -23.82 -2.03
C ILE A 305 -0.33 -23.38 -3.41
N GLU A 306 -1.14 -22.62 -4.16
CA GLU A 306 -0.75 -22.08 -5.46
C GLU A 306 0.44 -21.13 -5.32
N GLU A 307 0.40 -20.21 -4.34
CA GLU A 307 1.51 -19.31 -4.00
C GLU A 307 2.78 -20.10 -3.61
N ALA A 308 2.66 -21.05 -2.68
CA ALA A 308 3.77 -21.90 -2.25
C ALA A 308 4.38 -22.73 -3.39
N THR A 309 3.55 -23.12 -4.37
CA THR A 309 3.98 -23.88 -5.55
C THR A 309 4.70 -22.97 -6.54
N PHE A 310 4.21 -21.76 -6.77
CA PHE A 310 4.87 -20.77 -7.61
C PHE A 310 6.29 -20.46 -7.10
N LEU A 311 6.45 -20.30 -5.78
CA LEU A 311 7.76 -20.07 -5.14
C LEU A 311 8.72 -21.28 -5.24
N ARG A 312 8.20 -22.48 -5.55
CA ARG A 312 9.00 -23.70 -5.75
C ARG A 312 9.54 -23.83 -7.17
N GLU A 313 8.88 -23.23 -8.16
CA GLU A 313 9.36 -23.21 -9.54
C GLU A 313 10.30 -22.01 -9.69
N PRO A 314 11.64 -22.18 -9.77
CA PRO A 314 12.48 -21.06 -10.12
C PRO A 314 12.00 -20.58 -11.48
N THR A 315 11.68 -19.30 -11.60
CA THR A 315 11.37 -18.63 -12.87
C THR A 315 12.25 -19.23 -13.96
N GLY A 316 11.65 -19.83 -14.98
CA GLY A 316 12.34 -20.56 -16.06
C GLY A 316 13.23 -19.66 -16.92
N LEU A 317 14.28 -19.12 -16.32
CA LEU A 317 15.37 -18.35 -16.90
C LEU A 317 16.70 -18.93 -16.38
N GLU A 318 16.88 -20.23 -16.54
CA GLU A 318 18.20 -20.84 -16.60
C GLU A 318 18.34 -21.57 -17.95
N ASP A 319 19.23 -21.00 -18.77
CA ASP A 319 19.94 -21.57 -19.92
C ASP A 319 19.15 -22.13 -21.13
N GLN A 320 19.02 -21.30 -22.17
CA GLN A 320 19.12 -21.72 -23.58
C GLN A 320 20.21 -20.91 -24.31
#